data_AF-A0A7V9CRN4-F1
#
_entry.id   AF-A0A7V9CRN4-F1
#
_cell.length_a   1.000
_cell.length_b   1.000
_cell.length_c   1.000
_cell.angle_alpha   90.00
_cell.angle_beta   90.00
_cell.angle_gamma   90.00
#
_symmetry.space_group_name_H-M   'P 1'
#
loop_
_entity.id
_entity.type
_entity.pdbx_description
1 polymer ?
#
loop_
_entity_poly.entity_id
_entity_poly.type
_entity_poly.pdbx_seq_one_letter_code
_entity_poly.pdbx_strand_id
1 'polypeptide(L)'
;MLREAEERLPLSGLRRIAVTVPGERADEVRAVLLELHPEGFEEVELEGEVALAAYTDAAGERRLRERLGEVAAEDVPADWAERWRDFHRPVQVGGLWVGPPWETPPPGSPAISIEPGRAFGTGAHPTTRLCLELLATLPRGSLLDVGCGSGVLAIAAARLGFGPVAAVDVDPVSLEAAKENAVRNGVELEFGLADALSGLLPGAAVAVANVSLDVVGALGARLDVCRLVTSGYRDVDEPAPQGFELRERRTLEGWAGDLFERSEKLQRNEVRGRRDALGGTRMRPQSPR
;
A
#
# COMPACT_ATOMS: atom_id res chain seq x y z
N MET A 1 -15.44 13.55 26.12
CA MET A 1 -15.00 14.65 25.24
C MET A 1 -14.98 14.13 23.81
N LEU A 2 -16.17 13.94 23.22
CA LEU A 2 -16.41 13.40 21.88
C LEU A 2 -16.70 14.57 20.90
N ARG A 3 -15.85 15.59 20.87
CA ARG A 3 -16.12 16.83 20.11
C ARG A 3 -15.06 17.23 19.09
N GLU A 4 -14.04 16.41 18.86
CA GLU A 4 -12.97 16.76 17.89
C GLU A 4 -13.00 15.86 16.63
N ALA A 5 -13.91 14.89 16.53
CA ALA A 5 -14.02 14.02 15.36
C ALA A 5 -14.99 14.54 14.26
N GLU A 6 -15.64 15.69 14.47
CA GLU A 6 -16.61 16.29 13.52
C GLU A 6 -16.02 17.34 12.57
N GLU A 7 -14.70 17.61 12.60
CA GLU A 7 -14.03 18.58 11.71
C GLU A 7 -13.30 17.92 10.53
N ARG A 8 -13.79 16.78 10.02
CA ARG A 8 -13.46 16.32 8.67
C ARG A 8 -14.67 16.61 7.79
N LEU A 9 -14.52 17.60 6.90
CA LEU A 9 -15.51 18.17 5.97
C LEU A 9 -16.85 17.42 5.90
N PRO A 10 -17.98 18.02 6.31
CA PRO A 10 -19.28 17.40 6.13
C PRO A 10 -19.47 17.05 4.64
N LEU A 11 -19.80 15.79 4.36
CA LEU A 11 -19.99 15.26 3.00
C LEU A 11 -21.12 15.98 2.22
N SER A 12 -21.89 16.82 2.90
CA SER A 12 -22.81 17.79 2.29
C SER A 12 -22.06 19.03 1.78
N GLY A 13 -22.05 19.25 0.48
CA GLY A 13 -21.44 20.43 -0.15
C GLY A 13 -20.04 20.20 -0.73
N LEU A 14 -19.60 18.95 -0.82
CA LEU A 14 -18.41 18.57 -1.56
C LEU A 14 -18.62 18.70 -3.08
N ARG A 15 -17.60 19.17 -3.78
CA ARG A 15 -17.59 19.35 -5.23
C ARG A 15 -16.37 18.67 -5.81
N ARG A 16 -16.56 18.00 -6.94
CA ARG A 16 -15.47 17.45 -7.75
C ARG A 16 -15.01 18.54 -8.70
N ILE A 17 -13.78 18.99 -8.51
CA ILE A 17 -13.16 20.04 -9.33
C ILE A 17 -12.13 19.40 -10.24
N ALA A 18 -12.43 19.37 -11.53
CA ALA A 18 -11.62 18.72 -12.54
C ALA A 18 -11.01 19.72 -13.52
N VAL A 19 -9.81 19.41 -13.99
CA VAL A 19 -9.13 20.14 -15.06
C VAL A 19 -8.50 19.13 -16.00
N THR A 20 -8.68 19.33 -17.30
CA THR A 20 -8.02 18.54 -18.33
C THR A 20 -6.97 19.41 -19.00
N VAL A 21 -5.74 18.92 -19.06
CA VAL A 21 -4.61 19.63 -19.66
C VAL A 21 -3.83 18.72 -20.60
N PRO A 22 -3.11 19.28 -21.59
CA PRO A 22 -2.11 18.53 -22.35
C PRO A 22 -1.09 17.87 -21.42
N GLY A 23 -0.57 16.69 -21.80
CA GLY A 23 0.33 15.91 -20.96
C GLY A 23 1.57 16.67 -20.49
N GLU A 24 2.11 17.57 -21.32
CA GLU A 24 3.25 18.42 -20.98
C GLU A 24 2.99 19.44 -19.86
N ARG A 25 1.71 19.71 -19.53
CA ARG A 25 1.30 20.60 -18.44
C ARG A 25 0.77 19.86 -17.22
N ALA A 26 0.68 18.53 -17.29
CA ALA A 26 0.14 17.72 -16.20
C ALA A 26 0.94 17.92 -14.91
N ASP A 27 2.27 17.96 -14.97
CA ASP A 27 3.15 18.15 -13.80
C ASP A 27 2.90 19.47 -13.06
N GLU A 28 2.64 20.56 -13.79
CA GLU A 28 2.34 21.87 -13.19
C GLU A 28 1.03 21.82 -12.39
N VAL A 29 -0.01 21.21 -12.98
CA VAL A 29 -1.31 21.04 -12.32
C VAL A 29 -1.19 20.10 -11.14
N ARG A 30 -0.45 19.00 -11.30
CA ARG A 30 -0.19 17.99 -10.27
C ARG A 30 0.43 18.62 -9.02
N ALA A 31 1.41 19.50 -9.20
CA ALA A 31 2.04 20.23 -8.10
C ALA A 31 1.06 21.15 -7.36
N VAL A 32 0.20 21.87 -8.07
CA VAL A 32 -0.82 22.74 -7.46
C VAL A 32 -1.85 21.91 -6.69
N LEU A 33 -2.29 20.79 -7.24
CA LEU A 33 -3.24 19.90 -6.58
C LEU A 33 -2.62 19.28 -5.33
N LEU A 34 -1.37 18.84 -5.35
CA LEU A 34 -0.69 18.33 -4.15
C LEU A 34 -0.54 19.39 -3.04
N GLU A 35 -0.32 20.66 -3.41
CA GLU A 35 -0.20 21.76 -2.44
C GLU A 35 -1.53 22.06 -1.75
N LEU A 36 -2.62 22.13 -2.53
CA LEU A 36 -3.95 22.50 -2.04
C LEU A 36 -4.73 21.31 -1.46
N HIS A 37 -4.46 20.14 -2.01
CA HIS A 37 -5.11 18.86 -1.71
C HIS A 37 -4.02 17.82 -1.45
N PRO A 38 -3.34 17.89 -0.30
CA PRO A 38 -2.38 16.86 0.10
C PRO A 38 -3.07 15.48 0.28
N GLU A 39 -4.40 15.41 0.16
CA GLU A 39 -5.23 14.19 0.07
C GLU A 39 -5.00 13.35 -1.15
N GLY A 40 -4.36 13.92 -2.16
CA GLY A 40 -4.40 13.34 -3.47
C GLY A 40 -5.63 13.78 -4.25
N PHE A 41 -5.59 13.44 -5.52
CA PHE A 41 -6.53 13.82 -6.56
C PHE A 41 -6.63 12.63 -7.51
N GLU A 42 -7.73 12.54 -8.25
CA GLU A 42 -7.89 11.58 -9.32
C GLU A 42 -7.06 12.01 -10.52
N GLU A 43 -6.46 11.06 -11.19
CA GLU A 43 -5.75 11.29 -12.44
C GLU A 43 -6.15 10.22 -13.46
N VAL A 44 -6.49 10.67 -14.67
CA VAL A 44 -6.86 9.80 -15.79
C VAL A 44 -6.09 10.26 -17.03
N GLU A 45 -5.22 9.38 -17.55
CA GLU A 45 -4.57 9.59 -18.84
C GLU A 45 -5.57 9.40 -19.98
N LEU A 46 -5.61 10.39 -20.88
CA LEU A 46 -6.42 10.42 -22.10
C LEU A 46 -5.48 10.50 -23.30
N GLU A 47 -6.01 10.36 -24.52
CA GLU A 47 -5.21 10.42 -25.74
C GLU A 47 -4.66 11.83 -25.97
N GLY A 48 -3.42 12.08 -25.49
CA GLY A 48 -2.71 13.36 -25.59
C GLY A 48 -2.99 14.36 -24.45
N GLU A 49 -3.85 14.00 -23.49
CA GLU A 49 -4.26 14.86 -22.37
C GLU A 49 -4.27 14.09 -21.05
N VAL A 50 -4.30 14.82 -19.94
CA VAL A 50 -4.44 14.27 -18.59
C VAL A 50 -5.57 15.01 -17.90
N ALA A 51 -6.55 14.27 -17.40
CA ALA A 51 -7.61 14.80 -16.56
C ALA A 51 -7.25 14.61 -15.09
N LEU A 52 -7.17 15.71 -14.33
CA LEU A 52 -6.89 15.72 -12.90
C LEU A 52 -8.10 16.26 -12.14
N ALA A 53 -8.51 15.62 -11.04
CA ALA A 53 -9.65 16.09 -10.25
C ALA A 53 -9.44 16.00 -8.74
N ALA A 54 -9.76 17.07 -8.03
CA ALA A 54 -9.75 17.10 -6.57
C ALA A 54 -11.16 17.27 -6.01
N TYR A 55 -11.35 16.77 -4.79
CA TYR A 55 -12.62 16.82 -4.08
C TYR A 55 -12.52 17.87 -2.98
N THR A 56 -13.35 18.91 -3.05
CA THR A 56 -13.23 20.03 -2.12
C THR A 56 -14.54 20.77 -1.89
N ASP A 57 -14.56 21.64 -0.89
CA ASP A 57 -15.68 22.54 -0.62
C ASP A 57 -15.64 23.77 -1.54
N ALA A 58 -16.64 24.65 -1.39
CA ALA A 58 -16.71 25.88 -2.17
C ALA A 58 -15.50 26.82 -1.95
N ALA A 59 -14.76 26.70 -0.85
CA ALA A 59 -13.57 27.50 -0.59
C ALA A 59 -12.35 26.95 -1.33
N GLY A 60 -12.16 25.63 -1.36
CA GLY A 60 -11.11 25.01 -2.16
C GLY A 60 -11.35 25.13 -3.65
N GLU A 61 -12.60 25.07 -4.12
CA GLU A 61 -12.94 25.37 -5.52
C GLU A 61 -12.46 26.76 -5.95
N ARG A 62 -12.65 27.77 -5.09
CA ARG A 62 -12.16 29.13 -5.38
C ARG A 62 -10.63 29.17 -5.48
N ARG A 63 -9.93 28.53 -4.55
CA ARG A 63 -8.45 28.45 -4.57
C ARG A 63 -7.93 27.73 -5.82
N LEU A 64 -8.60 26.66 -6.24
CA LEU A 64 -8.26 25.94 -7.46
C LEU A 64 -8.47 26.81 -8.70
N ARG A 65 -9.60 27.53 -8.81
CA ARG A 65 -9.84 28.48 -9.89
C ARG A 65 -8.79 29.59 -9.95
N GLU A 66 -8.38 30.12 -8.80
CA GLU A 66 -7.36 31.17 -8.72
C GLU A 66 -6.00 30.69 -9.23
N ARG A 67 -5.64 29.43 -8.99
CA ARG A 67 -4.33 28.86 -9.34
C ARG A 67 -4.28 28.22 -10.73
N LEU A 68 -5.37 27.56 -11.14
CA LEU A 68 -5.44 26.74 -12.36
C LEU A 68 -6.25 27.42 -13.47
N GLY A 69 -7.00 28.48 -13.16
CA GLY A 69 -7.88 29.15 -14.11
C GLY A 69 -9.22 28.42 -14.28
N GLU A 70 -9.55 28.08 -15.52
CA GLU A 70 -10.81 27.41 -15.83
C GLU A 70 -10.78 25.94 -15.37
N VAL A 71 -11.74 25.58 -14.52
CA VAL A 71 -11.92 24.23 -13.97
C VAL A 71 -13.39 23.84 -14.07
N ALA A 72 -13.66 22.58 -14.39
CA ALA A 72 -14.99 22.00 -14.33
C ALA A 72 -15.35 21.69 -12.88
N ALA A 73 -16.54 22.11 -12.43
CA ALA A 73 -17.05 21.83 -11.10
C ALA A 73 -18.32 21.01 -11.21
N GLU A 74 -18.32 19.83 -10.60
CA GLU A 74 -19.46 18.94 -10.53
C GLU A 74 -19.88 18.79 -9.06
N ASP A 75 -21.17 18.95 -8.78
CA ASP A 75 -21.68 18.69 -7.44
C ASP A 75 -21.59 17.19 -7.17
N VAL A 76 -20.93 16.82 -6.07
CA VAL A 76 -20.87 15.43 -5.64
C VAL A 76 -22.27 15.08 -5.13
N PRO A 77 -22.97 14.12 -5.76
CA PRO A 77 -24.33 13.76 -5.35
C PRO A 77 -24.39 13.43 -3.85
N ALA A 78 -25.47 13.81 -3.16
CA ALA A 78 -25.60 13.56 -1.71
C ALA A 78 -25.56 12.06 -1.35
N ASP A 79 -25.90 11.20 -2.30
CA ASP A 79 -25.79 9.75 -2.20
C ASP A 79 -24.39 9.24 -2.54
N TRP A 80 -23.41 10.09 -2.88
CA TRP A 80 -22.02 9.68 -3.08
C TRP A 80 -21.42 9.07 -1.81
N ALA A 81 -21.76 9.59 -0.63
CA ALA A 81 -21.37 8.99 0.64
C ALA A 81 -21.96 7.58 0.83
N GLU A 82 -23.20 7.36 0.38
CA GLU A 82 -23.87 6.06 0.41
C GLU A 82 -23.31 5.11 -0.66
N ARG A 83 -23.08 5.59 -1.88
CA ARG A 83 -22.42 4.84 -2.97
C ARG A 83 -20.98 4.48 -2.59
N TRP A 84 -20.25 5.39 -1.95
CA TRP A 84 -18.91 5.16 -1.42
C TRP A 84 -18.94 4.11 -0.30
N ARG A 85 -19.95 4.09 0.57
CA ARG A 85 -20.17 2.99 1.53
C ARG A 85 -20.49 1.67 0.82
N ASP A 86 -21.29 1.69 -0.25
CA ASP A 86 -21.64 0.50 -1.04
C ASP A 86 -20.44 -0.13 -1.77
N PHE A 87 -19.41 0.67 -2.11
CA PHE A 87 -18.14 0.18 -2.65
C PHE A 87 -17.26 -0.51 -1.59
N HIS A 88 -17.42 -0.16 -0.31
CA HIS A 88 -16.60 -0.63 0.80
C HIS A 88 -17.23 -1.80 1.56
N ARG A 89 -17.60 -2.86 0.82
CA ARG A 89 -18.18 -4.07 1.42
C ARG A 89 -17.14 -4.85 2.20
N PRO A 90 -17.52 -5.42 3.36
CA PRO A 90 -16.62 -6.27 4.10
C PRO A 90 -16.25 -7.53 3.31
N VAL A 91 -15.01 -7.97 3.48
CA VAL A 91 -14.51 -9.22 2.91
C VAL A 91 -14.22 -10.23 4.02
N GLN A 92 -14.46 -11.51 3.72
CA GLN A 92 -14.13 -12.60 4.60
C GLN A 92 -13.00 -13.42 3.96
N VAL A 93 -11.82 -13.41 4.58
CA VAL A 93 -10.61 -14.01 4.02
C VAL A 93 -9.84 -14.76 5.11
N GLY A 94 -9.58 -16.06 4.92
CA GLY A 94 -8.79 -16.85 5.87
C GLY A 94 -9.39 -16.90 7.29
N GLY A 95 -10.71 -16.76 7.41
CA GLY A 95 -11.42 -16.66 8.69
C GLY A 95 -11.41 -15.25 9.30
N LEU A 96 -10.64 -14.31 8.74
CA LEU A 96 -10.70 -12.89 9.10
C LEU A 96 -11.89 -12.22 8.41
N TRP A 97 -12.55 -11.33 9.14
CA TRP A 97 -13.46 -10.35 8.56
C TRP A 97 -12.72 -9.02 8.46
N VAL A 98 -12.72 -8.39 7.29
CA VAL A 98 -12.12 -7.07 7.08
C VAL A 98 -13.20 -6.15 6.54
N GLY A 99 -13.47 -5.05 7.21
CA GLY A 99 -14.53 -4.14 6.80
C GLY A 99 -14.43 -2.77 7.46
N PRO A 100 -15.28 -1.84 7.02
CA PRO A 100 -15.32 -0.51 7.59
C PRO A 100 -15.91 -0.50 9.01
N PRO A 101 -15.65 0.54 9.83
CA PRO A 101 -16.11 0.61 11.22
C PRO A 101 -17.63 0.69 11.38
N TRP A 102 -18.37 1.05 10.33
CA TRP A 102 -19.84 1.10 10.35
C TRP A 102 -20.51 -0.24 9.98
N GLU A 103 -19.74 -1.24 9.56
CA GLU A 103 -20.23 -2.58 9.28
C GLU A 103 -20.03 -3.52 10.48
N THR A 104 -20.96 -4.45 10.66
CA THR A 104 -20.92 -5.37 11.82
C THR A 104 -20.32 -6.72 11.40
N PRO A 105 -19.20 -7.17 12.01
CA PRO A 105 -18.64 -8.49 11.73
C PRO A 105 -19.58 -9.61 12.19
N PRO A 106 -19.59 -10.77 11.50
CA PRO A 106 -20.31 -11.94 11.97
C PRO A 106 -19.85 -12.36 13.37
N PRO A 107 -20.77 -12.81 14.26
CA PRO A 107 -20.41 -13.25 15.60
C PRO A 107 -19.29 -14.31 15.57
N GLY A 108 -18.24 -14.08 16.38
CA GLY A 108 -17.12 -15.01 16.52
C GLY A 108 -16.06 -14.96 15.40
N SER A 109 -16.20 -14.08 14.41
CA SER A 109 -15.16 -13.86 13.40
C SER A 109 -14.10 -12.88 13.92
N PRO A 110 -12.79 -13.21 13.85
CA PRO A 110 -11.73 -12.24 14.08
C PRO A 110 -11.87 -11.08 13.09
N ALA A 111 -12.27 -9.92 13.61
CA ALA A 111 -12.56 -8.75 12.80
C ALA A 111 -11.39 -7.77 12.76
N ILE A 112 -11.20 -7.18 11.59
CA ILE A 112 -10.30 -6.07 11.30
C ILE A 112 -11.16 -4.93 10.80
N SER A 113 -11.15 -3.82 11.54
CA SER A 113 -11.85 -2.61 11.17
C SER A 113 -10.88 -1.64 10.52
N ILE A 114 -11.10 -1.29 9.27
CA ILE A 114 -10.27 -0.31 8.53
C ILE A 114 -11.11 0.92 8.30
N GLU A 115 -10.66 2.10 8.74
CA GLU A 115 -11.28 3.35 8.29
C GLU A 115 -11.03 3.50 6.79
N PRO A 116 -12.06 3.55 5.96
CA PRO A 116 -11.87 3.95 4.58
C PRO A 116 -11.52 5.44 4.59
N GLY A 117 -10.38 5.77 4.02
CA GLY A 117 -9.82 7.12 4.04
C GLY A 117 -9.06 7.43 2.76
N ARG A 118 -8.22 8.45 2.82
CA ARG A 118 -7.36 8.91 1.71
C ARG A 118 -6.28 7.88 1.33
N ALA A 119 -5.95 6.96 2.23
CA ALA A 119 -4.97 5.90 1.99
C ALA A 119 -5.65 4.67 1.33
N PHE A 120 -5.04 4.15 0.27
CA PHE A 120 -5.50 2.96 -0.45
C PHE A 120 -5.52 1.71 0.46
N GLY A 121 -6.41 0.75 0.17
CA GLY A 121 -6.42 -0.55 0.85
C GLY A 121 -7.54 -0.74 1.88
N THR A 122 -8.80 -0.68 1.46
CA THR A 122 -9.96 -0.90 2.35
C THR A 122 -10.30 -2.36 2.57
N GLY A 123 -9.56 -3.29 1.97
CA GLY A 123 -9.82 -4.74 2.01
C GLY A 123 -10.69 -5.25 0.86
N ALA A 124 -11.57 -4.41 0.31
CA ALA A 124 -12.55 -4.81 -0.71
C ALA A 124 -11.94 -5.01 -2.11
N HIS A 125 -10.84 -4.33 -2.44
CA HIS A 125 -10.23 -4.42 -3.77
C HIS A 125 -9.67 -5.83 -4.02
N PRO A 126 -9.85 -6.41 -5.23
CA PRO A 126 -9.39 -7.75 -5.56
C PRO A 126 -7.92 -8.02 -5.19
N THR A 127 -7.04 -7.05 -5.44
CA THR A 127 -5.60 -7.17 -5.12
C THR A 127 -5.33 -7.32 -3.62
N THR A 128 -6.05 -6.59 -2.78
CA THR A 128 -5.91 -6.70 -1.32
C THR A 128 -6.40 -8.07 -0.85
N ARG A 129 -7.54 -8.52 -1.38
CA ARG A 129 -8.10 -9.84 -1.08
C ARG A 129 -7.14 -10.97 -1.48
N LEU A 130 -6.56 -10.91 -2.68
CA LEU A 130 -5.60 -11.90 -3.14
C LEU A 130 -4.37 -11.98 -2.22
N CYS A 131 -3.83 -10.83 -1.80
CA CYS A 131 -2.74 -10.78 -0.82
C CYS A 131 -3.15 -11.42 0.52
N LEU A 132 -4.32 -11.07 1.07
CA LEU A 132 -4.83 -11.64 2.32
C LEU A 132 -5.01 -13.17 2.21
N GLU A 133 -5.55 -13.66 1.09
CA GLU A 133 -5.79 -15.07 0.86
C GLU A 133 -4.46 -15.85 0.76
N LEU A 134 -3.41 -15.26 0.18
CA LEU A 134 -2.06 -15.84 0.14
C LEU A 134 -1.40 -15.81 1.53
N LEU A 135 -1.45 -14.68 2.24
CA LEU A 135 -0.90 -14.56 3.60
C LEU A 135 -1.52 -15.58 4.57
N ALA A 136 -2.82 -15.87 4.42
CA ALA A 136 -3.52 -16.85 5.24
C ALA A 136 -2.93 -18.26 5.15
N THR A 137 -2.30 -18.64 4.03
CA THR A 137 -1.74 -20.00 3.83
C THR A 137 -0.26 -20.13 4.21
N LEU A 138 0.44 -19.01 4.43
CA LEU A 138 1.88 -19.01 4.69
C LEU A 138 2.24 -19.40 6.14
N PRO A 139 3.43 -19.97 6.36
CA PRO A 139 3.97 -20.13 7.71
C PRO A 139 4.20 -18.75 8.36
N ARG A 140 3.90 -18.65 9.65
CA ARG A 140 4.08 -17.42 10.42
C ARG A 140 5.55 -17.12 10.67
N GLY A 141 5.88 -15.85 10.81
CA GLY A 141 7.22 -15.33 11.04
C GLY A 141 7.19 -13.79 11.04
N SER A 142 8.37 -13.16 10.97
CA SER A 142 8.43 -11.71 10.77
C SER A 142 7.89 -11.32 9.39
N LEU A 143 7.19 -10.19 9.32
CA LEU A 143 6.58 -9.69 8.09
C LEU A 143 6.92 -8.23 7.84
N LEU A 144 7.19 -7.89 6.58
CA LEU A 144 7.29 -6.52 6.08
C LEU A 144 6.16 -6.25 5.08
N ASP A 145 5.40 -5.19 5.30
CA ASP A 145 4.41 -4.65 4.35
C ASP A 145 5.01 -3.41 3.64
N VAL A 146 5.22 -3.49 2.33
CA VAL A 146 5.84 -2.43 1.51
C VAL A 146 4.77 -1.71 0.70
N GLY A 147 4.64 -0.40 0.92
CA GLY A 147 3.53 0.39 0.39
C GLY A 147 2.25 0.12 1.18
N CYS A 148 2.34 0.25 2.51
CA CYS A 148 1.32 -0.26 3.41
C CYS A 148 -0.03 0.46 3.30
N GLY A 149 -0.09 1.68 2.75
CA GLY A 149 -1.34 2.42 2.58
C GLY A 149 -2.11 2.54 3.90
N SER A 150 -3.35 2.04 3.92
CA SER A 150 -4.20 1.97 5.13
C SER A 150 -3.66 1.08 6.26
N GLY A 151 -2.63 0.28 6.00
CA GLY A 151 -2.09 -0.73 6.92
C GLY A 151 -2.87 -2.06 6.95
N VAL A 152 -3.88 -2.25 6.09
CA VAL A 152 -4.77 -3.42 6.15
C VAL A 152 -4.02 -4.76 6.09
N LEU A 153 -2.99 -4.89 5.25
CA LEU A 153 -2.23 -6.13 5.09
C LEU A 153 -1.33 -6.39 6.30
N ALA A 154 -0.61 -5.37 6.80
CA ALA A 154 0.15 -5.45 8.04
C ALA A 154 -0.72 -5.81 9.26
N ILE A 155 -1.87 -5.17 9.42
CA ILE A 155 -2.81 -5.44 10.52
C ILE A 155 -3.36 -6.87 10.42
N ALA A 156 -3.74 -7.29 9.21
CA ALA A 156 -4.21 -8.65 8.98
C ALA A 156 -3.13 -9.69 9.26
N ALA A 157 -1.89 -9.44 8.84
CA ALA A 157 -0.76 -10.29 9.16
C ALA A 157 -0.57 -10.43 10.68
N ALA A 158 -0.58 -9.33 11.43
CA ALA A 158 -0.50 -9.39 12.89
C ALA A 158 -1.63 -10.23 13.50
N ARG A 159 -2.88 -10.07 13.02
CA ARG A 159 -4.03 -10.88 13.47
C ARG A 159 -3.95 -12.36 13.07
N LEU A 160 -3.27 -12.70 11.97
CA LEU A 160 -2.97 -14.08 11.56
C LEU A 160 -1.82 -14.70 12.35
N GLY A 161 -1.15 -13.93 13.22
CA GLY A 161 -0.05 -14.39 14.06
C GLY A 161 1.35 -14.21 13.45
N PHE A 162 1.51 -13.37 12.43
CA PHE A 162 2.84 -12.90 12.03
C PHE A 162 3.39 -11.94 13.09
N GLY A 163 4.72 -11.90 13.24
CA GLY A 163 5.37 -11.08 14.26
C GLY A 163 6.88 -11.30 14.33
N PRO A 164 7.69 -10.24 14.53
CA PRO A 164 7.29 -8.82 14.46
C PRO A 164 6.81 -8.41 13.06
N VAL A 165 5.97 -7.38 12.99
CA VAL A 165 5.42 -6.86 11.72
C VAL A 165 5.86 -5.41 11.55
N ALA A 166 6.50 -5.11 10.42
CA ALA A 166 6.87 -3.77 9.99
C ALA A 166 6.04 -3.34 8.78
N ALA A 167 5.67 -2.07 8.73
CA ALA A 167 4.91 -1.46 7.65
C ALA A 167 5.63 -0.18 7.19
N VAL A 168 5.88 -0.08 5.88
CA VAL A 168 6.56 1.08 5.31
C VAL A 168 5.77 1.67 4.16
N ASP A 169 5.84 2.99 4.05
CA ASP A 169 5.25 3.74 2.95
C ASP A 169 6.12 4.97 2.65
N VAL A 170 6.04 5.46 1.41
CA VAL A 170 6.70 6.72 1.00
C VAL A 170 5.85 7.93 1.42
N ASP A 171 4.54 7.73 1.58
CA ASP A 171 3.61 8.78 1.95
C ASP A 171 3.39 8.83 3.47
N PRO A 172 3.75 9.93 4.15
CA PRO A 172 3.48 10.10 5.58
C PRO A 172 1.98 10.08 5.93
N VAL A 173 1.09 10.44 5.00
CA VAL A 173 -0.36 10.38 5.23
C VAL A 173 -0.84 8.93 5.33
N SER A 174 -0.33 8.05 4.45
CA SER A 174 -0.57 6.61 4.53
C SER A 174 -0.09 6.03 5.86
N LEU A 175 1.11 6.40 6.32
CA LEU A 175 1.62 5.93 7.62
C LEU A 175 0.76 6.38 8.79
N GLU A 176 0.23 7.60 8.76
CA GLU A 176 -0.68 8.06 9.81
C GLU A 176 -1.99 7.26 9.81
N ALA A 177 -2.58 7.03 8.64
CA ALA A 177 -3.77 6.18 8.50
C ALA A 177 -3.50 4.74 8.99
N ALA A 178 -2.34 4.17 8.65
CA ALA A 178 -1.95 2.84 9.09
C ALA A 178 -1.79 2.74 10.61
N LYS A 179 -1.23 3.76 11.25
CA LYS A 179 -1.14 3.85 12.73
C LYS A 179 -2.51 3.95 13.38
N GLU A 180 -3.38 4.83 12.88
CA GLU A 180 -4.75 4.99 13.38
C GLU A 180 -5.52 3.65 13.28
N ASN A 181 -5.40 2.96 12.15
CA ASN A 181 -6.01 1.64 11.95
C ASN A 181 -5.38 0.57 12.84
N ALA A 182 -4.06 0.59 13.07
CA ALA A 182 -3.40 -0.36 13.98
C ALA A 182 -3.90 -0.21 15.42
N VAL A 183 -3.99 1.04 15.91
CA VAL A 183 -4.55 1.36 17.23
C VAL A 183 -6.00 0.88 17.35
N ARG A 184 -6.82 1.14 16.33
CA ARG A 184 -8.21 0.69 16.27
C ARG A 184 -8.34 -0.82 16.37
N ASN A 185 -7.41 -1.56 15.78
CA ASN A 185 -7.37 -3.00 15.81
C ASN A 185 -6.57 -3.56 17.00
N GLY A 186 -6.04 -2.71 17.89
CA GLY A 186 -5.26 -3.15 19.05
C GLY A 186 -4.06 -4.01 18.67
N VAL A 187 -3.40 -3.70 17.54
CA VAL A 187 -2.19 -4.40 17.09
C VAL A 187 -0.99 -3.46 17.18
N GLU A 188 0.14 -4.01 17.60
CA GLU A 188 1.42 -3.29 17.63
C GLU A 188 2.20 -3.61 16.35
N LEU A 189 2.59 -2.56 15.61
CA LEU A 189 3.35 -2.64 14.37
C LEU A 189 4.52 -1.65 14.43
N GLU A 190 5.60 -1.97 13.73
CA GLU A 190 6.70 -1.03 13.47
C GLU A 190 6.41 -0.24 12.20
N PHE A 191 6.55 1.09 12.22
CA PHE A 191 6.28 1.95 11.06
C PHE A 191 7.53 2.67 10.59
N GLY A 192 7.74 2.75 9.28
CA GLY A 192 8.86 3.45 8.68
C GLY A 192 8.49 4.26 7.44
N LEU A 193 8.94 5.52 7.36
CA LEU A 193 8.89 6.31 6.15
C LEU A 193 10.02 5.87 5.21
N ALA A 194 9.69 5.16 4.15
CA ALA A 194 10.66 4.63 3.22
C ALA A 194 10.08 4.49 1.81
N ASP A 195 10.83 4.99 0.84
CA ASP A 195 10.56 4.72 -0.57
C ASP A 195 10.94 3.26 -0.92
N ALA A 196 10.04 2.55 -1.59
CA ALA A 196 10.21 1.13 -1.90
C ALA A 196 11.40 0.84 -2.84
N LEU A 197 11.90 1.84 -3.57
CA LEU A 197 12.99 1.71 -4.56
C LEU A 197 14.33 2.30 -4.11
N SER A 198 14.33 3.20 -3.13
CA SER A 198 15.53 3.90 -2.63
C SER A 198 15.71 3.89 -1.11
N GLY A 199 14.64 3.74 -0.32
CA GLY A 199 14.67 3.72 1.14
C GLY A 199 15.23 2.43 1.75
N LEU A 200 15.67 2.48 3.01
CA LEU A 200 16.14 1.29 3.73
C LEU A 200 14.95 0.43 4.15
N LEU A 201 14.93 -0.84 3.73
CA LEU A 201 13.87 -1.79 4.05
C LEU A 201 14.39 -2.82 5.08
N PRO A 202 13.65 -3.09 6.17
CA PRO A 202 14.06 -4.09 7.15
C PRO A 202 13.97 -5.51 6.56
N GLY A 203 14.81 -6.43 7.05
CA GLY A 203 14.72 -7.85 6.70
C GLY A 203 13.57 -8.54 7.42
N ALA A 204 12.95 -9.53 6.78
CA ALA A 204 11.82 -10.27 7.33
C ALA A 204 11.76 -11.70 6.77
N ALA A 205 10.98 -12.60 7.39
CA ALA A 205 10.74 -13.91 6.81
C ALA A 205 9.86 -13.81 5.54
N VAL A 206 8.87 -12.92 5.57
CA VAL A 206 7.91 -12.67 4.50
C VAL A 206 7.83 -11.17 4.21
N ALA A 207 7.78 -10.78 2.94
CA ALA A 207 7.29 -9.47 2.53
C ALA A 207 5.95 -9.59 1.82
N VAL A 208 5.13 -8.56 1.94
CA VAL A 208 3.95 -8.33 1.09
C VAL A 208 4.06 -6.94 0.45
N ALA A 209 3.70 -6.83 -0.83
CA ALA A 209 3.74 -5.58 -1.58
C ALA A 209 2.56 -5.54 -2.57
N ASN A 210 1.55 -4.73 -2.27
CA ASN A 210 0.41 -4.48 -3.17
C ASN A 210 0.62 -3.14 -3.88
N VAL A 211 1.47 -3.14 -4.91
CA VAL A 211 2.00 -1.95 -5.59
C VAL A 211 2.05 -2.19 -7.11
N SER A 212 2.35 -1.17 -7.90
CA SER A 212 2.38 -1.31 -9.35
C SER A 212 3.43 -2.34 -9.83
N LEU A 213 3.19 -2.89 -11.04
CA LEU A 213 4.06 -3.89 -11.66
C LEU A 213 5.54 -3.49 -11.70
N ASP A 214 5.82 -2.24 -12.07
CA ASP A 214 7.19 -1.73 -12.18
C ASP A 214 7.91 -1.73 -10.83
N VAL A 215 7.20 -1.37 -9.75
CA VAL A 215 7.74 -1.38 -8.40
C VAL A 215 8.03 -2.82 -7.95
N VAL A 216 7.12 -3.76 -8.23
CA VAL A 216 7.33 -5.19 -7.91
C VAL A 216 8.59 -5.75 -8.55
N GLY A 217 8.82 -5.46 -9.83
CA GLY A 217 10.01 -5.93 -10.55
C GLY A 217 11.31 -5.45 -9.91
N ALA A 218 11.39 -4.17 -9.55
CA ALA A 218 12.57 -3.57 -8.94
C ALA A 218 12.77 -3.96 -7.47
N LEU A 219 11.68 -4.26 -6.75
CA LEU A 219 11.71 -4.55 -5.31
C LEU A 219 12.50 -5.83 -4.97
N GLY A 220 12.46 -6.84 -5.84
CA GLY A 220 13.06 -8.16 -5.57
C GLY A 220 14.53 -8.14 -5.13
N ALA A 221 15.34 -7.29 -5.77
CA ALA A 221 16.77 -7.15 -5.45
C ALA A 221 17.04 -6.46 -4.11
N ARG A 222 16.05 -5.73 -3.58
CA ARG A 222 16.19 -4.89 -2.38
C ARG A 222 15.74 -5.61 -1.11
N LEU A 223 14.91 -6.65 -1.24
CA LEU A 223 14.34 -7.35 -0.11
C LEU A 223 15.26 -8.44 0.42
N ASP A 224 15.49 -8.45 1.74
CA ASP A 224 16.07 -9.57 2.47
C ASP A 224 14.95 -10.41 3.08
N VAL A 225 14.25 -11.18 2.22
CA VAL A 225 13.15 -12.07 2.62
C VAL A 225 13.16 -13.42 1.91
N CYS A 226 12.57 -14.43 2.54
CA CYS A 226 12.43 -15.77 1.97
C CYS A 226 11.21 -15.89 1.03
N ARG A 227 10.11 -15.20 1.37
CA ARG A 227 8.86 -15.20 0.61
C ARG A 227 8.40 -13.79 0.32
N LEU A 228 7.84 -13.59 -0.86
CA LEU A 228 7.28 -12.32 -1.28
C LEU A 228 5.87 -12.57 -1.83
N VAL A 229 4.87 -11.92 -1.24
CA VAL A 229 3.51 -11.86 -1.77
C VAL A 229 3.35 -10.54 -2.50
N THR A 230 2.92 -10.55 -3.76
CA THR A 230 2.67 -9.32 -4.52
C THR A 230 1.31 -9.28 -5.17
N SER A 231 0.79 -8.08 -5.39
CA SER A 231 -0.38 -7.79 -6.22
C SER A 231 -0.30 -6.32 -6.67
N GLY A 232 -1.37 -5.79 -7.30
CA GLY A 232 -1.40 -4.42 -7.84
C GLY A 232 -1.26 -4.33 -9.36
N TYR A 233 -1.38 -5.47 -10.05
CA TYR A 233 -1.23 -5.62 -11.50
C TYR A 233 -2.24 -6.63 -12.07
N ARG A 234 -2.40 -6.64 -13.39
CA ARG A 234 -3.42 -7.43 -14.09
C ARG A 234 -3.04 -8.90 -14.16
N ASP A 235 -4.05 -9.76 -14.35
CA ASP A 235 -3.86 -11.20 -14.50
C ASP A 235 -3.05 -11.62 -15.73
N VAL A 236 -3.02 -10.76 -16.75
CA VAL A 236 -2.17 -10.90 -17.95
C VAL A 236 -0.72 -10.50 -17.72
N ASP A 237 -0.41 -9.80 -16.62
CA ASP A 237 0.95 -9.33 -16.34
C ASP A 237 1.81 -10.46 -15.76
N GLU A 238 3.11 -10.43 -16.07
CA GLU A 238 4.09 -11.41 -15.61
C GLU A 238 5.21 -10.72 -14.80
N PRO A 239 5.01 -10.46 -13.50
CA PRO A 239 6.04 -9.87 -12.66
C PRO A 239 7.21 -10.83 -12.48
N ALA A 240 8.42 -10.28 -12.59
CA ALA A 240 9.67 -11.02 -12.43
C ALA A 240 10.58 -10.35 -11.39
N PRO A 241 10.19 -10.33 -10.09
CA PRO A 241 11.03 -9.76 -9.04
C PRO A 241 12.38 -10.48 -9.00
N GLN A 242 13.47 -9.70 -9.07
CA GLN A 242 14.81 -10.27 -9.16
C GLN A 242 15.13 -11.19 -7.97
N GLY A 243 15.63 -12.39 -8.29
CA GLY A 243 16.07 -13.37 -7.29
C GLY A 243 14.96 -14.23 -6.67
N PHE A 244 13.75 -14.13 -7.21
CA PHE A 244 12.60 -14.89 -6.78
C PHE A 244 12.05 -15.80 -7.90
N GLU A 245 11.41 -16.89 -7.51
CA GLU A 245 10.69 -17.82 -8.38
C GLU A 245 9.22 -17.81 -8.00
N LEU A 246 8.34 -17.71 -9.00
CA LEU A 246 6.90 -17.82 -8.80
C LEU A 246 6.55 -19.23 -8.28
N ARG A 247 5.78 -19.29 -7.20
CA ARG A 247 5.30 -20.54 -6.59
C ARG A 247 3.80 -20.73 -6.75
N GLU A 248 3.05 -19.66 -6.59
CA GLU A 248 1.59 -19.70 -6.68
C GLU A 248 1.08 -18.38 -7.27
N ARG A 249 0.10 -18.48 -8.17
CA ARG A 249 -0.64 -17.34 -8.70
C ARG A 249 -2.12 -17.54 -8.40
N ARG A 250 -2.79 -16.49 -7.95
CA ARG A 250 -4.25 -16.41 -7.83
C ARG A 250 -4.74 -15.23 -8.65
N THR A 251 -5.96 -15.35 -9.20
CA THR A 251 -6.59 -14.28 -9.96
C THR A 251 -7.99 -14.01 -9.45
N LEU A 252 -8.40 -12.75 -9.48
CA LEU A 252 -9.74 -12.32 -9.10
C LEU A 252 -10.08 -11.06 -9.89
N GLU A 253 -11.20 -11.10 -10.63
CA GLU A 253 -11.76 -9.94 -11.34
C GLU A 253 -10.74 -9.24 -12.27
N GLY A 254 -9.88 -10.03 -12.93
CA GLY A 254 -8.85 -9.53 -13.85
C GLY A 254 -7.57 -9.01 -13.19
N TRP A 255 -7.43 -9.16 -11.88
CA TRP A 255 -6.21 -8.86 -11.11
C TRP A 255 -5.49 -10.16 -10.74
N ALA A 256 -4.17 -10.07 -10.56
CA ALA A 256 -3.35 -11.17 -10.05
C ALA A 256 -2.76 -10.88 -8.67
N GLY A 257 -2.59 -11.94 -7.89
CA GLY A 257 -1.79 -11.97 -6.68
C GLY A 257 -0.87 -13.17 -6.74
N ASP A 258 0.42 -12.94 -6.51
CA ASP A 258 1.45 -13.93 -6.68
C ASP A 258 2.23 -14.16 -5.39
N LEU A 259 2.56 -15.42 -5.12
CA LEU A 259 3.51 -15.81 -4.11
C LEU A 259 4.80 -16.25 -4.78
N PHE A 260 5.87 -15.62 -4.36
CA PHE A 260 7.23 -15.87 -4.79
C PHE A 260 8.07 -16.44 -3.64
N GLU A 261 9.03 -17.30 -3.98
CA GLU A 261 10.06 -17.79 -3.06
C GLU A 261 11.46 -17.43 -3.57
N ARG A 262 12.35 -17.06 -2.64
CA ARG A 262 13.72 -16.70 -2.97
C ARG A 262 14.46 -17.90 -3.59
N SER A 263 15.08 -17.69 -4.76
CA SER A 263 15.76 -18.76 -5.48
C SER A 263 16.99 -19.26 -4.69
N GLU A 264 17.08 -20.58 -4.49
CA GLU A 264 18.19 -21.22 -3.76
C GLU A 264 19.57 -20.96 -4.40
N LYS A 265 19.63 -20.63 -5.70
CA LYS A 265 20.89 -20.34 -6.40
C LYS A 265 21.57 -19.08 -5.85
N LEU A 266 20.81 -18.11 -5.34
CA LEU A 266 21.34 -16.87 -4.76
C LEU A 266 21.70 -17.03 -3.28
N GLN A 267 20.92 -17.80 -2.50
CA GLN A 267 21.23 -18.08 -1.09
C GLN A 267 22.62 -18.74 -0.92
N ARG A 268 23.00 -19.63 -1.84
CA ARG A 268 24.35 -20.26 -1.83
C ARG A 268 25.48 -19.27 -2.14
N ASN A 269 25.24 -18.24 -2.95
CA ASN A 269 26.25 -17.25 -3.32
C ASN A 269 26.47 -16.21 -2.21
N GLU A 270 25.42 -15.79 -1.50
CA GLU A 270 25.53 -14.88 -0.34
C GLU A 270 26.24 -15.54 0.85
N VAL A 271 25.94 -16.82 1.13
CA VAL A 271 26.64 -17.58 2.18
C VAL A 271 28.12 -17.77 1.84
N ARG A 272 28.47 -17.94 0.56
CA ARG A 272 29.87 -18.03 0.11
C ARG A 272 30.58 -16.68 0.21
N GLY A 273 29.94 -15.60 -0.24
CA GLY A 273 30.48 -14.23 -0.14
C GLY A 273 30.69 -13.76 1.30
N ARG A 274 29.79 -14.07 2.23
CA ARG A 274 29.97 -13.77 3.68
C ARG A 274 31.09 -14.61 4.31
N ARG A 275 31.28 -15.86 3.89
CA ARG A 275 32.42 -16.69 4.34
C ARG A 275 33.77 -16.17 3.82
N ASP A 276 33.82 -15.70 2.58
CA ASP A 276 35.03 -15.14 2.00
C ASP A 276 35.39 -13.77 2.63
N ALA A 277 34.39 -12.96 3.01
CA ALA A 277 34.58 -11.72 3.74
C ALA A 277 35.09 -11.92 5.19
N LEU A 278 34.73 -13.02 5.84
CA LEU A 278 35.19 -13.36 7.20
C LEU A 278 36.50 -14.18 7.21
N GLY A 279 36.92 -14.75 6.08
CA GLY A 279 38.14 -15.56 5.95
C GLY A 279 39.43 -14.77 5.69
N GLY A 280 39.35 -13.44 5.57
CA GLY A 280 40.43 -12.56 5.10
C GLY A 280 41.47 -12.11 6.13
N THR A 281 41.48 -12.63 7.36
CA THR A 281 42.50 -12.26 8.37
C THR A 281 43.44 -13.43 8.66
N ARG A 282 44.28 -13.80 7.69
CA ARG A 282 45.49 -14.59 8.01
C ARG A 282 46.54 -13.64 8.57
N MET A 283 46.71 -13.65 9.89
CA MET A 283 47.88 -13.06 10.54
C MET A 283 49.15 -13.66 9.94
N ARG A 284 50.02 -12.81 9.37
CA ARG A 284 51.37 -13.22 8.97
C ARG A 284 52.19 -13.50 10.24
N PRO A 285 52.91 -14.63 10.34
CA PRO A 285 53.81 -14.86 11.46
C PRO A 285 54.99 -13.90 11.37
N GLN A 286 55.23 -13.13 12.43
CA GLN A 286 56.45 -12.33 12.58
C GLN A 286 57.65 -13.28 12.68
N SER A 287 58.64 -13.07 11.82
CA SER A 287 59.92 -13.79 11.88
C SER A 287 60.82 -13.13 12.94
N PRO A 288 61.48 -13.88 13.83
CA PRO A 288 62.33 -13.31 14.86
C PRO A 288 63.70 -12.92 14.27
N ARG A 289 64.17 -11.72 14.62
CA ARG A 289 65.59 -11.34 14.67
C ARG A 289 65.85 -10.60 15.96
#